data_AF-A0A964LNI3-F1
#
_entry.id   AF-A0A964LNI3-F1
#
_cell.length_a   1.000
_cell.length_b   1.000
_cell.length_c   1.000
_cell.angle_alpha   90.00
_cell.angle_beta   90.00
_cell.angle_gamma   90.00
#
_symmetry.space_group_name_H-M   'P 1'
#
loop_
_entity.id
_entity.type
_entity.pdbx_description
1 polymer ?
#
loop_
_entity_poly.entity_id
_entity_poly.type
_entity_poly.pdbx_seq_one_letter_code
_entity_poly.pdbx_strand_id
1 'polypeptide(L)'
;MINRHNRLATLAAALLTLSAGVGHADDTDIYVANGTIAPSSEPMVMFSLDYRSNLGSTACQGTECASLIAEGYLPVKASYTFFDVLRAVLKKVMTPLEGVKVGLMINHDNKNNCANQVKANCSNGGYIARGFKLYELGDANGAKAEFNAILAALPVPQGNLSHKYQGKELFFEFYRYLTGQGVYNGHVGFNDFASPSNTNLNVDGPAYDWDASIENAAKTTYMTPISPLATCAKVYTTNFMFQVSSQEDDSDTEIKKTVANGGMGLTGNPTFPTVIEWLNDVDLADGAHGTVPNLEGKINVTSYFVVEPNYISTKTIAYAQAGGTGTPLPLDSDPGKLIATLQDIFRQILSVSTTFVAASVPVNVFNRAEIINNIY
;
A
#
# COMPACT_ATOMS: atom_id res chain seq x y z
N MET A 1 -69.00 47.83 47.89
CA MET A 1 -69.83 47.06 48.84
C MET A 1 -69.11 45.77 49.17
N ILE A 2 -68.95 45.52 50.48
CA ILE A 2 -68.72 44.23 51.16
C ILE A 2 -67.32 43.59 51.02
N ASN A 3 -66.52 43.88 52.04
CA ASN A 3 -65.42 43.07 52.59
C ASN A 3 -65.94 41.77 53.25
N ARG A 4 -65.15 40.69 53.21
CA ARG A 4 -65.02 39.62 54.24
C ARG A 4 -63.82 38.73 53.83
N HIS A 5 -62.65 38.88 54.46
CA HIS A 5 -62.19 38.27 55.72
C HIS A 5 -61.81 36.78 55.64
N ASN A 6 -60.61 36.53 56.19
CA ASN A 6 -60.10 35.31 56.84
C ASN A 6 -59.63 34.15 55.94
N ARG A 7 -58.53 33.43 56.23
CA ARG A 7 -57.50 33.46 57.30
C ARG A 7 -56.43 32.40 56.92
N LEU A 8 -55.17 32.67 57.30
CA LEU A 8 -54.13 31.77 57.86
C LEU A 8 -53.79 30.44 57.10
N ALA A 9 -52.55 29.96 57.00
CA ALA A 9 -51.39 30.17 57.87
C ALA A 9 -50.09 29.63 57.20
N THR A 10 -49.00 30.40 57.32
CA THR A 10 -47.64 30.00 57.82
C THR A 10 -46.88 28.82 57.17
N LEU A 11 -45.55 28.83 56.97
CA LEU A 11 -44.45 29.57 57.61
C LEU A 11 -43.15 29.39 56.75
N ALA A 12 -42.30 30.44 56.71
CA ALA A 12 -40.81 30.53 56.76
C ALA A 12 -39.90 29.48 56.06
N ALA A 13 -38.67 29.75 55.61
CA ALA A 13 -37.69 30.80 55.94
C ALA A 13 -36.62 30.89 54.82
N ALA A 14 -35.87 32.00 54.84
CA ALA A 14 -34.84 32.44 53.90
C ALA A 14 -33.58 31.54 53.84
N LEU A 15 -32.89 31.52 52.69
CA LEU A 15 -31.45 31.25 52.61
C LEU A 15 -30.79 31.84 51.35
N LEU A 16 -29.77 32.68 51.61
CA LEU A 16 -28.57 32.99 50.81
C LEU A 16 -28.60 32.69 49.30
N THR A 17 -28.69 33.72 48.47
CA THR A 17 -28.16 33.66 47.10
C THR A 17 -26.71 34.14 47.12
N LEU A 18 -25.76 33.21 47.23
CA LEU A 18 -24.37 33.45 46.82
C LEU A 18 -24.35 33.69 45.31
N SER A 19 -23.68 34.76 44.90
CA SER A 19 -23.33 35.05 43.52
C SER A 19 -22.48 33.92 42.93
N ALA A 20 -23.06 33.14 42.02
CA ALA A 20 -22.28 32.27 41.15
C ALA A 20 -21.57 33.14 40.11
N GLY A 21 -20.24 33.00 40.03
CA GLY A 21 -19.42 33.67 39.04
C GLY A 21 -19.83 33.30 37.62
N VAL A 22 -19.58 34.22 36.70
CA VAL A 22 -19.70 33.98 35.26
C VAL A 22 -18.62 32.98 34.87
N GLY A 23 -18.97 31.69 34.90
CA GLY A 23 -18.20 30.66 34.20
C GLY A 23 -18.53 30.76 32.72
N HIS A 24 -17.61 31.31 31.93
CA HIS A 24 -17.59 31.02 30.51
C HIS A 24 -17.29 29.54 30.37
N ALA A 25 -18.29 28.74 30.03
CA ALA A 25 -18.06 27.43 29.45
C ALA A 25 -17.47 27.70 28.06
N ASP A 26 -16.15 27.58 27.96
CA ASP A 26 -15.49 27.38 26.68
C ASP A 26 -15.71 25.90 26.37
N ASP A 27 -16.60 25.61 25.41
CA ASP A 27 -16.96 24.27 24.95
C ASP A 27 -15.70 23.52 24.55
N THR A 28 -15.09 22.84 25.53
CA THR A 28 -14.01 21.90 25.30
C THR A 28 -14.66 20.54 25.20
N ASP A 29 -14.99 20.14 23.98
CA ASP A 29 -15.36 18.76 23.70
C ASP A 29 -14.15 17.86 24.01
N ILE A 30 -14.23 17.14 25.12
CA ILE A 30 -13.28 16.09 25.46
C ILE A 30 -13.73 14.82 24.75
N TYR A 31 -13.12 14.55 23.59
CA TYR A 31 -13.26 13.26 22.93
C TYR A 31 -12.37 12.22 23.62
N VAL A 32 -12.97 11.33 24.40
CA VAL A 32 -12.31 10.09 24.85
C VAL A 32 -12.65 9.02 23.84
N ALA A 33 -11.79 8.82 22.84
CA ALA A 33 -11.85 7.66 21.98
C ALA A 33 -11.06 6.51 22.63
N ASN A 34 -11.69 5.36 22.84
CA ASN A 34 -10.95 4.12 23.01
C ASN A 34 -10.25 3.85 21.68
N GLY A 35 -8.92 4.03 21.64
CA GLY A 35 -8.06 4.00 20.46
C GLY A 35 -7.93 2.64 19.78
N THR A 36 -9.04 2.06 19.32
CA THR A 36 -9.06 0.94 18.40
C THR A 36 -9.51 1.44 17.04
N ILE A 37 -8.64 1.33 16.03
CA ILE A 37 -9.03 1.38 14.62
C ILE A 37 -10.26 0.48 14.48
N ALA A 38 -11.35 1.00 13.92
CA ALA A 38 -12.55 0.19 13.73
C ALA A 38 -12.14 -1.05 12.91
N PRO A 39 -12.50 -2.28 13.31
CA PRO A 39 -12.11 -3.48 12.57
C PRO A 39 -12.43 -3.31 11.09
N SER A 40 -11.48 -3.59 10.20
CA SER A 40 -11.60 -3.40 8.74
C SER A 40 -11.32 -1.99 8.18
N SER A 41 -10.89 -1.02 8.99
CA SER A 41 -10.48 0.32 8.52
C SER A 41 -8.95 0.50 8.42
N GLU A 42 -8.18 -0.59 8.53
CA GLU A 42 -6.72 -0.54 8.43
C GLU A 42 -6.29 -0.08 7.03
N PRO A 43 -5.29 0.82 6.91
CA PRO A 43 -4.75 1.21 5.62
C PRO A 43 -4.19 0.00 4.88
N MET A 44 -4.32 0.02 3.56
CA MET A 44 -3.82 -1.01 2.66
C MET A 44 -2.65 -0.47 1.84
N VAL A 45 -1.50 -1.14 1.84
CA VAL A 45 -0.29 -0.72 1.11
C VAL A 45 0.18 -1.83 0.18
N MET A 46 0.06 -1.61 -1.13
CA MET A 46 0.50 -2.54 -2.16
C MET A 46 1.90 -2.15 -2.63
N PHE A 47 2.87 -3.04 -2.42
CA PHE A 47 4.22 -2.84 -2.93
C PHE A 47 4.32 -3.30 -4.38
N SER A 48 5.00 -2.50 -5.21
CA SER A 48 5.47 -2.95 -6.52
C SER A 48 6.97 -2.77 -6.66
N LEU A 49 7.57 -3.67 -7.42
CA LEU A 49 9.02 -3.72 -7.60
C LEU A 49 9.36 -3.74 -9.10
N ASP A 50 10.10 -2.73 -9.54
CA ASP A 50 10.76 -2.73 -10.85
C ASP A 50 11.86 -3.79 -10.87
N TYR A 51 11.52 -4.96 -11.41
CA TYR A 51 12.33 -6.17 -11.35
C TYR A 51 13.44 -6.24 -12.41
N ARG A 52 13.96 -5.08 -12.82
CA ARG A 52 15.05 -4.98 -13.81
C ARG A 52 16.39 -5.35 -13.18
N SER A 53 17.37 -5.61 -14.04
CA SER A 53 18.74 -6.01 -13.67
C SER A 53 19.47 -5.01 -12.76
N ASN A 54 19.00 -3.76 -12.66
CA ASN A 54 19.48 -2.78 -11.69
C ASN A 54 19.45 -3.30 -10.24
N LEU A 55 18.46 -4.12 -9.87
CA LEU A 55 18.40 -4.79 -8.57
C LEU A 55 19.56 -5.77 -8.34
N GLY A 56 20.08 -6.38 -9.41
CA GLY A 56 21.22 -7.29 -9.37
C GLY A 56 22.58 -6.58 -9.32
N SER A 57 22.61 -5.23 -9.33
CA SER A 57 23.85 -4.45 -9.23
C SER A 57 24.52 -4.64 -7.87
N THR A 58 25.84 -4.52 -7.83
CA THR A 58 26.60 -4.66 -6.59
C THR A 58 26.32 -3.49 -5.64
N ALA A 59 26.09 -3.80 -4.36
CA ALA A 59 25.85 -2.84 -3.29
C ALA A 59 26.80 -3.08 -2.09
N CYS A 60 26.74 -2.20 -1.08
CA CYS A 60 27.54 -2.29 0.15
C CYS A 60 29.06 -2.42 -0.10
N GLN A 61 29.66 -1.50 -0.84
CA GLN A 61 31.11 -1.54 -1.14
C GLN A 61 31.99 -1.01 0.01
N GLY A 62 31.39 -0.42 1.04
CA GLY A 62 32.05 0.07 2.24
C GLY A 62 31.31 -0.34 3.51
N THR A 63 31.06 0.62 4.39
CA THR A 63 30.44 0.38 5.72
C THR A 63 28.94 0.63 5.73
N GLU A 64 28.32 0.93 4.58
CA GLU A 64 26.92 1.39 4.49
C GLU A 64 25.93 0.35 5.04
N CYS A 65 26.27 -0.93 4.93
CA CYS A 65 25.42 -2.04 5.37
C CYS A 65 25.79 -2.60 6.76
N ALA A 66 26.74 -1.98 7.47
CA ALA A 66 27.21 -2.46 8.77
C ALA A 66 26.09 -2.54 9.81
N SER A 67 25.15 -1.59 9.81
CA SER A 67 24.00 -1.60 10.73
C SER A 67 23.05 -2.76 10.48
N LEU A 68 22.69 -3.01 9.22
CA LEU A 68 21.85 -4.13 8.82
C LEU A 68 22.48 -5.48 9.18
N ILE A 69 23.81 -5.59 9.08
CA ILE A 69 24.55 -6.79 9.48
C ILE A 69 24.55 -6.95 11.01
N ALA A 70 24.90 -5.89 11.74
CA ALA A 70 24.96 -5.91 13.20
C ALA A 70 23.61 -6.24 13.85
N GLU A 71 22.52 -5.79 13.23
CA GLU A 71 21.15 -6.03 13.69
C GLU A 71 20.57 -7.37 13.19
N GLY A 72 21.31 -8.12 12.36
CA GLY A 72 20.89 -9.44 11.87
C GLY A 72 19.86 -9.42 10.73
N TYR A 73 19.64 -8.28 10.08
CA TYR A 73 18.77 -8.17 8.90
C TYR A 73 19.45 -8.59 7.60
N LEU A 74 20.77 -8.47 7.53
CA LEU A 74 21.59 -8.85 6.38
C LEU A 74 22.69 -9.84 6.81
N PRO A 75 22.78 -11.05 6.23
CA PRO A 75 23.80 -12.02 6.60
C PRO A 75 25.19 -11.61 6.09
N VAL A 76 26.27 -11.94 6.82
CA VAL A 76 27.64 -11.65 6.38
C VAL A 76 27.99 -12.42 5.10
N LYS A 77 28.32 -11.70 4.02
CA LYS A 77 28.71 -12.24 2.70
C LYS A 77 29.86 -11.44 2.10
N ALA A 78 30.53 -12.03 1.09
CA ALA A 78 31.64 -11.41 0.37
C ALA A 78 31.21 -10.24 -0.53
N SER A 79 30.00 -10.30 -1.08
CA SER A 79 29.38 -9.23 -1.85
C SER A 79 27.86 -9.26 -1.68
N TYR A 80 27.25 -8.10 -1.87
CA TYR A 80 25.81 -7.92 -1.80
C TYR A 80 25.30 -7.36 -3.12
N THR A 81 24.10 -7.76 -3.50
CA THR A 81 23.34 -7.09 -4.55
C THR A 81 22.48 -5.99 -3.93
N PHE A 82 22.06 -5.00 -4.72
CA PHE A 82 21.08 -4.02 -4.27
C PHE A 82 19.78 -4.72 -3.82
N PHE A 83 19.42 -5.84 -4.44
CA PHE A 83 18.26 -6.62 -4.02
C PHE A 83 18.41 -7.23 -2.61
N ASP A 84 19.60 -7.73 -2.25
CA ASP A 84 19.88 -8.18 -0.88
C ASP A 84 19.67 -7.04 0.13
N VAL A 85 20.13 -5.84 -0.21
CA VAL A 85 19.97 -4.64 0.62
C VAL A 85 18.51 -4.25 0.73
N LEU A 86 17.78 -4.17 -0.38
CA LEU A 86 16.37 -3.80 -0.40
C LEU A 86 15.53 -4.76 0.44
N ARG A 87 15.77 -6.07 0.33
CA ARG A 87 15.12 -7.09 1.18
C ARG A 87 15.39 -6.86 2.66
N ALA A 88 16.65 -6.61 3.03
CA ALA A 88 17.04 -6.36 4.41
C ALA A 88 16.41 -5.06 4.96
N VAL A 89 16.39 -4.01 4.15
CA VAL A 89 15.75 -2.72 4.49
C VAL A 89 14.24 -2.89 4.68
N LEU A 90 13.54 -3.54 3.75
CA LEU A 90 12.11 -3.82 3.87
C LEU A 90 11.81 -4.64 5.12
N LYS A 91 12.58 -5.72 5.36
CA LYS A 91 12.44 -6.53 6.57
C LYS A 91 12.59 -5.70 7.84
N LYS A 92 13.60 -4.81 7.90
CA LYS A 92 13.83 -3.92 9.05
C LYS A 92 12.69 -2.94 9.26
N VAL A 93 12.21 -2.29 8.20
CA VAL A 93 11.10 -1.32 8.28
C VAL A 93 9.78 -1.98 8.65
N MET A 94 9.52 -3.18 8.15
CA MET A 94 8.27 -3.92 8.39
C MET A 94 8.21 -4.63 9.74
N THR A 95 9.36 -4.93 10.36
CA THR A 95 9.41 -5.61 11.67
C THR A 95 8.53 -4.91 12.73
N PRO A 96 8.68 -3.58 12.98
CA PRO A 96 7.85 -2.87 13.96
C PRO A 96 6.47 -2.44 13.43
N LEU A 97 6.15 -2.71 12.16
CA LEU A 97 4.95 -2.18 11.51
C LEU A 97 3.73 -3.02 11.87
N GLU A 98 2.65 -2.39 12.33
CA GLU A 98 1.43 -3.06 12.80
C GLU A 98 0.18 -2.26 12.41
N GLY A 99 -0.99 -2.90 12.36
CA GLY A 99 -2.25 -2.22 12.08
C GLY A 99 -2.40 -1.72 10.64
N VAL A 100 -1.66 -2.31 9.71
CA VAL A 100 -1.69 -2.02 8.28
C VAL A 100 -1.75 -3.33 7.51
N LYS A 101 -2.48 -3.35 6.41
CA LYS A 101 -2.51 -4.49 5.48
C LYS A 101 -1.50 -4.24 4.38
N VAL A 102 -0.56 -5.17 4.21
CA VAL A 102 0.49 -5.06 3.19
C VAL A 102 0.24 -6.10 2.11
N GLY A 103 0.52 -5.78 0.85
CA GLY A 103 0.48 -6.69 -0.30
C GLY A 103 1.72 -6.52 -1.20
N LEU A 104 1.89 -7.42 -2.17
CA LEU A 104 2.95 -7.39 -3.17
C LEU A 104 2.40 -7.69 -4.57
N MET A 105 2.76 -6.87 -5.54
CA MET A 105 2.50 -7.10 -6.96
C MET A 105 3.78 -6.99 -7.77
N ILE A 106 3.89 -7.81 -8.82
CA ILE A 106 5.10 -7.95 -9.63
C ILE A 106 4.69 -8.03 -11.10
N ASN A 107 5.51 -7.47 -11.98
CA ASN A 107 5.33 -7.64 -13.41
C ASN A 107 5.71 -9.06 -13.85
N HIS A 108 4.95 -9.62 -14.78
CA HIS A 108 5.41 -10.75 -15.59
C HIS A 108 6.55 -10.29 -16.51
N ASP A 109 7.27 -11.23 -17.15
CA ASP A 109 8.09 -10.87 -18.30
C ASP A 109 7.20 -10.32 -19.43
N ASN A 110 7.76 -9.56 -20.36
CA ASN A 110 7.01 -9.02 -21.48
C ASN A 110 7.25 -9.83 -22.75
N LYS A 111 6.15 -10.27 -23.35
CA LYS A 111 6.12 -10.72 -24.73
C LYS A 111 4.91 -10.16 -25.44
N ASN A 112 5.16 -9.35 -26.48
CA ASN A 112 4.12 -8.70 -27.26
C ASN A 112 3.02 -9.66 -27.74
N ASN A 113 1.78 -9.18 -27.70
CA ASN A 113 0.54 -9.87 -28.03
C ASN A 113 0.24 -11.09 -27.15
N CYS A 114 0.58 -11.02 -25.87
CA CYS A 114 0.29 -12.06 -24.87
C CYS A 114 -0.69 -11.62 -23.78
N ALA A 115 -1.23 -10.39 -23.80
CA ALA A 115 -2.31 -9.99 -22.90
C ALA A 115 -3.45 -11.03 -22.85
N ASN A 116 -3.77 -11.49 -21.64
CA ASN A 116 -4.79 -12.51 -21.37
C ASN A 116 -4.64 -13.81 -22.20
N GLN A 117 -3.40 -14.21 -22.50
CA GLN A 117 -3.08 -15.45 -23.21
C GLN A 117 -2.37 -16.44 -22.29
N VAL A 118 -3.12 -17.17 -21.46
CA VAL A 118 -2.58 -18.25 -20.60
C VAL A 118 -2.19 -19.46 -21.45
N LYS A 119 -1.01 -19.40 -22.08
CA LYS A 119 -0.47 -20.46 -22.95
C LYS A 119 1.06 -20.43 -22.99
N ALA A 120 1.63 -21.56 -23.40
CA ALA A 120 3.07 -21.71 -23.58
C ALA A 120 3.70 -20.57 -24.40
N ASN A 121 4.87 -20.12 -23.95
CA ASN A 121 5.62 -19.01 -24.52
C ASN A 121 4.88 -17.65 -24.47
N CYS A 122 4.00 -17.41 -23.51
CA CYS A 122 3.40 -16.08 -23.29
C CYS A 122 3.56 -15.60 -21.86
N SER A 123 4.12 -14.38 -21.72
CA SER A 123 4.08 -13.58 -20.49
C SER A 123 3.68 -12.15 -20.83
N ASN A 124 2.84 -11.51 -20.01
CA ASN A 124 2.48 -10.11 -20.19
C ASN A 124 1.90 -9.49 -18.91
N GLY A 125 2.08 -8.19 -18.70
CA GLY A 125 1.45 -7.45 -17.62
C GLY A 125 2.03 -7.71 -16.23
N GLY A 126 1.19 -8.14 -15.29
CA GLY A 126 1.59 -8.35 -13.91
C GLY A 126 0.57 -9.14 -13.10
N TYR A 127 0.98 -9.52 -11.90
CA TYR A 127 0.22 -10.35 -10.99
C TYR A 127 0.36 -9.90 -9.54
N ILE A 128 -0.60 -10.31 -8.72
CA ILE A 128 -0.57 -10.10 -7.27
C ILE A 128 0.15 -11.28 -6.64
N ALA A 129 1.45 -11.14 -6.37
CA ALA A 129 2.27 -12.15 -5.70
C ALA A 129 1.81 -12.40 -4.26
N ARG A 130 1.24 -11.38 -3.62
CA ARG A 130 0.63 -11.49 -2.30
C ARG A 130 -0.51 -10.50 -2.14
N GLY A 131 -1.68 -11.01 -1.80
CA GLY A 131 -2.81 -10.19 -1.39
C GLY A 131 -2.54 -9.35 -0.15
N PHE A 132 -3.46 -8.45 0.15
CA PHE A 132 -3.41 -7.67 1.39
C PHE A 132 -3.60 -8.59 2.61
N LYS A 133 -2.62 -8.59 3.52
CA LYS A 133 -2.77 -9.24 4.84
C LYS A 133 -2.31 -8.31 5.94
N LEU A 134 -3.04 -8.34 7.04
CA LEU A 134 -2.82 -7.51 8.21
C LEU A 134 -1.48 -7.84 8.88
N TYR A 135 -0.70 -6.83 9.19
CA TYR A 135 0.47 -6.99 10.05
C TYR A 135 0.05 -6.85 11.51
N GLU A 136 0.11 -7.97 12.22
CA GLU A 136 -0.23 -8.08 13.64
C GLU A 136 1.00 -7.90 14.53
N LEU A 137 0.72 -7.59 15.80
CA LEU A 137 1.72 -7.49 16.86
C LEU A 137 2.55 -8.77 16.94
N GLY A 138 3.87 -8.61 16.88
CA GLY A 138 4.80 -9.74 16.94
C GLY A 138 4.68 -10.75 15.79
N ASP A 139 4.02 -10.39 14.68
CA ASP A 139 3.76 -11.29 13.55
C ASP A 139 2.92 -12.54 13.91
N ALA A 140 1.92 -12.37 14.78
CA ALA A 140 1.11 -13.48 15.30
C ALA A 140 0.41 -14.33 14.22
N ASN A 141 0.11 -13.75 13.06
CA ASN A 141 -0.48 -14.42 11.91
C ASN A 141 0.53 -14.84 10.82
N GLY A 142 1.83 -14.59 11.01
CA GLY A 142 2.90 -14.91 10.07
C GLY A 142 2.93 -14.08 8.79
N ALA A 143 2.14 -13.00 8.71
CA ALA A 143 2.00 -12.18 7.50
C ALA A 143 3.32 -11.48 7.11
N LYS A 144 4.14 -11.04 8.07
CA LYS A 144 5.45 -10.43 7.82
C LYS A 144 6.45 -11.49 7.37
N ALA A 145 6.48 -12.64 8.03
CA ALA A 145 7.34 -13.76 7.64
C ALA A 145 7.06 -14.21 6.21
N GLU A 146 5.79 -14.36 5.83
CA GLU A 146 5.38 -14.72 4.47
C GLU A 146 5.85 -13.69 3.42
N PHE A 147 5.62 -12.40 3.65
CA PHE A 147 6.06 -11.35 2.72
C PHE A 147 7.58 -11.41 2.50
N ASN A 148 8.35 -11.58 3.57
CA ASN A 148 9.80 -11.73 3.49
C ASN A 148 10.22 -13.03 2.79
N ALA A 149 9.47 -14.12 2.97
CA ALA A 149 9.74 -15.41 2.32
C ALA A 149 9.55 -15.32 0.80
N ILE A 150 8.48 -14.68 0.33
CA ILE A 150 8.25 -14.44 -1.11
C ILE A 150 9.39 -13.61 -1.68
N LEU A 151 9.73 -12.49 -1.03
CA LEU A 151 10.83 -11.64 -1.50
C LEU A 151 12.17 -12.38 -1.54
N ALA A 152 12.44 -13.27 -0.58
CA ALA A 152 13.66 -14.06 -0.53
C ALA A 152 13.70 -15.17 -1.60
N ALA A 153 12.53 -15.71 -1.98
CA ALA A 153 12.41 -16.76 -2.98
C ALA A 153 12.57 -16.25 -4.42
N LEU A 154 12.27 -14.98 -4.67
CA LEU A 154 12.53 -14.33 -5.95
C LEU A 154 14.02 -14.47 -6.36
N PRO A 155 14.35 -14.84 -7.60
CA PRO A 155 15.75 -14.91 -8.05
C PRO A 155 16.43 -13.54 -8.04
N VAL A 156 17.75 -13.45 -8.17
CA VAL A 156 18.37 -12.14 -8.41
C VAL A 156 18.16 -11.78 -9.89
N PRO A 157 17.57 -10.63 -10.23
CA PRO A 157 17.31 -10.27 -11.61
C PRO A 157 18.62 -10.01 -12.37
N GLN A 158 18.89 -10.85 -13.37
CA GLN A 158 20.00 -10.74 -14.31
C GLN A 158 19.60 -11.36 -15.65
N GLY A 159 19.95 -10.72 -16.76
CA GLY A 159 19.62 -11.25 -18.10
C GLY A 159 18.12 -11.51 -18.26
N ASN A 160 17.75 -12.74 -18.63
CA ASN A 160 16.37 -13.20 -18.84
C ASN A 160 15.60 -13.49 -17.54
N LEU A 161 16.22 -13.34 -16.35
CA LEU A 161 15.51 -13.34 -15.07
C LEU A 161 14.88 -11.97 -14.77
N SER A 162 15.26 -10.92 -15.51
CA SER A 162 14.77 -9.57 -15.27
C SER A 162 13.47 -9.33 -16.02
N HIS A 163 12.53 -8.65 -15.39
CA HIS A 163 11.29 -8.24 -16.05
C HIS A 163 11.29 -6.75 -16.28
N LYS A 164 10.61 -6.32 -17.34
CA LYS A 164 10.36 -4.89 -17.55
C LYS A 164 9.19 -4.47 -16.68
N TYR A 165 9.25 -3.24 -16.20
CA TYR A 165 8.12 -2.64 -15.49
C TYR A 165 7.02 -2.22 -16.48
N GLN A 166 5.95 -3.01 -16.54
CA GLN A 166 4.76 -2.81 -17.38
C GLN A 166 3.66 -2.13 -16.51
N GLY A 167 3.86 -0.86 -16.18
CA GLY A 167 3.09 -0.12 -15.16
C GLY A 167 1.60 -0.03 -15.43
N LYS A 168 1.16 0.30 -16.66
CA LYS A 168 -0.27 0.34 -17.04
C LYS A 168 -0.94 -1.00 -16.78
N GLU A 169 -0.30 -2.08 -17.19
CA GLU A 169 -0.87 -3.42 -17.11
C GLU A 169 -0.86 -3.96 -15.69
N LEU A 170 0.19 -3.67 -14.92
CA LEU A 170 0.28 -3.99 -13.50
C LEU A 170 -0.82 -3.28 -12.71
N PHE A 171 -1.00 -1.97 -12.93
CA PHE A 171 -2.03 -1.19 -12.24
C PHE A 171 -3.43 -1.53 -12.74
N PHE A 172 -3.58 -1.98 -13.98
CA PHE A 172 -4.84 -2.52 -14.47
C PHE A 172 -5.20 -3.85 -13.78
N GLU A 173 -4.23 -4.77 -13.61
CA GLU A 173 -4.47 -5.99 -12.82
C GLU A 173 -4.78 -5.63 -11.35
N PHE A 174 -4.08 -4.65 -10.79
CA PHE A 174 -4.34 -4.17 -9.43
C PHE A 174 -5.75 -3.58 -9.27
N TYR A 175 -6.21 -2.78 -10.23
CA TYR A 175 -7.60 -2.31 -10.28
C TYR A 175 -8.59 -3.47 -10.25
N ARG A 176 -8.36 -4.50 -11.07
CA ARG A 176 -9.20 -5.70 -11.14
C ARG A 176 -9.18 -6.49 -9.84
N TYR A 177 -8.04 -6.56 -9.16
CA TYR A 177 -7.94 -7.14 -7.82
C TYR A 177 -8.74 -6.33 -6.79
N LEU A 178 -8.51 -5.02 -6.71
CA LEU A 178 -9.22 -4.13 -5.77
C LEU A 178 -10.74 -4.22 -5.94
N THR A 179 -11.21 -4.44 -7.17
CA THR A 179 -12.63 -4.43 -7.48
C THR A 179 -13.25 -5.83 -7.64
N GLY A 180 -12.48 -6.88 -7.38
CA GLY A 180 -12.96 -8.27 -7.43
C GLY A 180 -13.46 -8.70 -8.82
N GLN A 181 -12.74 -8.28 -9.87
CA GLN A 181 -13.07 -8.61 -11.26
C GLN A 181 -12.36 -9.88 -11.72
N GLY A 182 -12.59 -10.28 -12.98
CA GLY A 182 -11.90 -11.42 -13.60
C GLY A 182 -10.38 -11.24 -13.61
N VAL A 183 -9.60 -12.29 -13.36
CA VAL A 183 -8.14 -12.28 -13.54
C VAL A 183 -7.85 -12.08 -15.04
N TYR A 184 -6.99 -11.12 -15.40
CA TYR A 184 -6.72 -10.80 -16.82
C TYR A 184 -5.31 -11.20 -17.22
N ASN A 185 -4.30 -10.60 -16.59
CA ASN A 185 -2.90 -10.95 -16.83
C ASN A 185 -2.29 -11.81 -15.72
N GLY A 186 -2.93 -11.94 -14.56
CA GLY A 186 -2.31 -12.53 -13.36
C GLY A 186 -1.79 -13.98 -13.51
N HIS A 187 -2.25 -14.74 -14.50
CA HIS A 187 -1.80 -16.11 -14.78
C HIS A 187 -0.95 -16.23 -16.07
N VAL A 188 -0.54 -15.12 -16.67
CA VAL A 188 0.19 -15.07 -17.94
C VAL A 188 1.70 -14.96 -17.65
N GLY A 189 2.28 -16.04 -17.10
CA GLY A 189 3.65 -16.07 -16.57
C GLY A 189 4.60 -17.13 -17.16
N PHE A 190 4.38 -17.63 -18.38
CA PHE A 190 5.15 -18.75 -18.94
C PHE A 190 6.63 -18.45 -19.28
N ASN A 191 7.00 -17.18 -19.36
CA ASN A 191 8.35 -16.72 -19.65
C ASN A 191 9.02 -16.03 -18.46
N ASP A 192 8.36 -16.00 -17.33
CA ASP A 192 8.83 -15.32 -16.13
C ASP A 192 10.07 -15.98 -15.56
N PHE A 193 11.01 -15.17 -15.08
CA PHE A 193 12.20 -15.63 -14.36
C PHE A 193 12.96 -16.73 -15.10
N ALA A 194 13.11 -16.58 -16.42
CA ALA A 194 13.73 -17.59 -17.29
C ALA A 194 13.07 -18.97 -17.26
N SER A 195 11.77 -19.04 -16.94
CA SER A 195 11.01 -20.29 -16.90
C SER A 195 11.05 -21.01 -18.26
N PRO A 196 11.11 -22.35 -18.27
CA PRO A 196 10.89 -23.14 -19.48
C PRO A 196 9.56 -22.74 -20.12
N SER A 197 9.56 -22.52 -21.43
CA SER A 197 8.43 -21.88 -22.07
C SER A 197 7.16 -22.72 -22.19
N ASN A 198 7.18 -23.96 -21.71
CA ASN A 198 6.06 -24.91 -21.71
C ASN A 198 5.39 -25.08 -20.34
N THR A 199 5.96 -24.49 -19.28
CA THR A 199 5.44 -24.52 -17.92
C THR A 199 5.18 -23.09 -17.45
N ASN A 200 4.15 -22.93 -16.63
CA ASN A 200 3.75 -21.60 -16.15
C ASN A 200 4.35 -21.36 -14.75
N LEU A 201 4.37 -20.10 -14.33
CA LEU A 201 5.01 -19.65 -13.09
C LEU A 201 4.56 -20.44 -11.85
N ASN A 202 3.28 -20.84 -11.77
CA ASN A 202 2.77 -21.63 -10.65
C ASN A 202 3.34 -23.06 -10.55
N VAL A 203 4.06 -23.51 -11.59
CA VAL A 203 4.75 -24.81 -11.61
C VAL A 203 6.25 -24.61 -11.40
N ASP A 204 6.85 -23.63 -12.07
CA ASP A 204 8.31 -23.41 -12.07
C ASP A 204 8.80 -22.56 -10.90
N GLY A 205 7.95 -21.66 -10.39
CA GLY A 205 8.23 -20.74 -9.29
C GLY A 205 7.11 -20.65 -8.26
N PRO A 206 6.56 -21.76 -7.72
CA PRO A 206 5.41 -21.75 -6.80
C PRO A 206 5.67 -21.07 -5.45
N ALA A 207 6.90 -20.62 -5.18
CA ALA A 207 7.24 -19.88 -3.97
C ALA A 207 7.04 -18.35 -4.12
N TYR A 208 6.82 -17.88 -5.35
CA TYR A 208 6.69 -16.46 -5.70
C TYR A 208 5.75 -16.24 -6.89
N ASP A 209 4.86 -17.20 -7.15
CA ASP A 209 3.78 -17.08 -8.11
C ASP A 209 2.66 -16.18 -7.56
N TRP A 210 1.52 -16.14 -8.25
CA TRP A 210 0.37 -15.35 -7.81
C TRP A 210 -0.30 -15.95 -6.57
N ASP A 211 -0.88 -15.08 -5.76
CA ASP A 211 -1.59 -15.49 -4.56
C ASP A 211 -2.95 -16.09 -4.92
N ALA A 212 -3.01 -17.41 -5.06
CA ALA A 212 -4.26 -18.10 -5.35
C ALA A 212 -5.32 -17.95 -4.23
N SER A 213 -4.96 -17.49 -3.03
CA SER A 213 -5.91 -17.34 -1.91
C SER A 213 -6.83 -16.12 -2.05
N ILE A 214 -6.47 -15.14 -2.88
CA ILE A 214 -7.30 -13.98 -3.22
C ILE A 214 -8.17 -14.20 -4.45
N GLU A 215 -8.32 -15.44 -4.91
CA GLU A 215 -9.14 -15.79 -6.06
C GLU A 215 -10.29 -16.71 -5.65
N ASN A 216 -11.38 -16.64 -6.40
CA ASN A 216 -12.49 -17.59 -6.24
C ASN A 216 -12.03 -19.06 -6.40
N ALA A 217 -12.90 -19.99 -6.05
CA ALA A 217 -12.59 -21.42 -6.15
C ALA A 217 -12.23 -21.86 -7.58
N ALA A 218 -12.78 -21.19 -8.59
CA ALA A 218 -12.52 -21.47 -10.01
C ALA A 218 -11.24 -20.84 -10.56
N LYS A 219 -10.55 -19.97 -9.79
CA LYS A 219 -9.35 -19.24 -10.23
C LYS A 219 -9.60 -18.37 -11.48
N THR A 220 -10.76 -17.73 -11.54
CA THR A 220 -11.17 -16.90 -12.68
C THR A 220 -11.42 -15.44 -12.31
N THR A 221 -11.66 -15.15 -11.04
CA THR A 221 -11.96 -13.80 -10.54
C THR A 221 -11.28 -13.56 -9.19
N TYR A 222 -10.85 -12.34 -8.98
CA TYR A 222 -10.35 -11.89 -7.69
C TYR A 222 -11.47 -11.75 -6.66
N MET A 223 -11.11 -12.00 -5.41
CA MET A 223 -11.85 -11.61 -4.23
C MET A 223 -11.39 -10.21 -3.83
N THR A 224 -12.30 -9.23 -3.89
CA THR A 224 -11.96 -7.86 -3.52
C THR A 224 -11.46 -7.79 -2.06
N PRO A 225 -10.37 -7.06 -1.79
CA PRO A 225 -9.93 -6.76 -0.43
C PRO A 225 -10.74 -5.63 0.21
N ILE A 226 -11.57 -4.91 -0.54
CA ILE A 226 -12.40 -3.81 -0.04
C ILE A 226 -13.59 -4.44 0.70
N SER A 227 -13.51 -4.42 2.03
CA SER A 227 -14.54 -4.97 2.90
C SER A 227 -15.78 -4.08 2.91
N PRO A 228 -17.00 -4.64 2.98
CA PRO A 228 -18.21 -3.85 3.21
C PRO A 228 -18.20 -3.06 4.52
N LEU A 229 -17.33 -3.44 5.47
CA LEU A 229 -17.15 -2.77 6.75
C LEU A 229 -16.04 -1.71 6.72
N ALA A 230 -15.34 -1.55 5.59
CA ALA A 230 -14.24 -0.62 5.41
C ALA A 230 -14.75 0.81 5.22
N THR A 231 -15.27 1.40 6.30
CA THR A 231 -15.47 2.85 6.33
C THR A 231 -14.11 3.53 6.36
N CYS A 232 -13.83 4.41 5.41
CA CYS A 232 -12.60 5.22 5.33
C CYS A 232 -11.27 4.47 5.10
N ALA A 233 -11.26 3.18 4.74
CA ALA A 233 -10.00 2.50 4.42
C ALA A 233 -9.32 3.16 3.22
N LYS A 234 -8.02 3.46 3.36
CA LYS A 234 -7.21 4.09 2.32
C LYS A 234 -6.31 3.07 1.65
N VAL A 235 -6.26 3.12 0.32
CA VAL A 235 -5.39 2.26 -0.49
C VAL A 235 -4.19 3.08 -0.93
N TYR A 236 -3.02 2.52 -0.70
CA TYR A 236 -1.75 3.10 -1.10
C TYR A 236 -0.97 2.13 -1.98
N THR A 237 -0.15 2.67 -2.89
CA THR A 237 0.93 1.90 -3.52
C THR A 237 2.27 2.50 -3.15
N THR A 238 3.28 1.65 -2.98
CA THR A 238 4.69 2.07 -2.89
C THR A 238 5.48 1.37 -3.99
N ASN A 239 5.89 2.15 -4.98
CA ASN A 239 6.46 1.64 -6.23
C ASN A 239 7.96 1.90 -6.25
N PHE A 240 8.77 0.84 -6.19
CA PHE A 240 10.21 0.93 -6.34
C PHE A 240 10.57 0.90 -7.82
N MET A 241 11.18 1.97 -8.33
CA MET A 241 11.51 2.09 -9.76
C MET A 241 12.99 2.37 -9.99
N PHE A 242 13.59 1.66 -10.94
CA PHE A 242 14.94 1.94 -11.41
C PHE A 242 14.94 2.66 -12.75
N GLN A 243 13.82 2.64 -13.46
CA GLN A 243 13.63 3.28 -14.76
C GLN A 243 12.18 3.77 -14.90
N VAL A 244 11.74 4.04 -16.14
CA VAL A 244 10.35 4.36 -16.46
C VAL A 244 9.59 3.14 -16.94
N SER A 245 8.26 3.17 -16.77
CA SER A 245 7.37 2.17 -17.35
C SER A 245 7.55 2.01 -18.86
N SER A 246 7.42 0.78 -19.37
CA SER A 246 7.61 0.45 -20.79
C SER A 246 6.98 -0.89 -21.16
N GLN A 247 6.60 -1.05 -22.45
CA GLN A 247 6.02 -2.28 -23.02
C GLN A 247 4.77 -2.72 -22.27
N GLU A 248 3.76 -1.88 -22.38
CA GLU A 248 2.59 -1.90 -21.50
C GLU A 248 1.31 -1.56 -22.28
N ASP A 249 1.33 -1.75 -23.60
CA ASP A 249 0.25 -1.41 -24.54
C ASP A 249 -0.60 -2.61 -24.98
N ASP A 250 -0.16 -3.82 -24.66
CA ASP A 250 -0.85 -5.08 -24.95
C ASP A 250 -2.28 -5.12 -24.35
N SER A 251 -2.45 -4.55 -23.15
CA SER A 251 -3.74 -4.50 -22.44
C SER A 251 -4.59 -3.25 -22.74
N ASP A 252 -4.16 -2.34 -23.63
CA ASP A 252 -4.84 -1.06 -23.87
C ASP A 252 -6.30 -1.22 -24.30
N THR A 253 -6.59 -2.24 -25.11
CA THR A 253 -7.97 -2.51 -25.57
C THR A 253 -8.89 -2.82 -24.39
N GLU A 254 -8.40 -3.59 -23.40
CA GLU A 254 -9.19 -3.94 -22.21
C GLU A 254 -9.32 -2.74 -21.27
N ILE A 255 -8.24 -1.98 -21.06
CA ILE A 255 -8.23 -0.77 -20.23
C ILE A 255 -9.29 0.24 -20.72
N LYS A 256 -9.44 0.38 -22.04
CA LYS A 256 -10.40 1.32 -22.67
C LYS A 256 -11.86 0.87 -22.61
N LYS A 257 -12.16 -0.38 -22.25
CA LYS A 257 -13.55 -0.83 -22.08
C LYS A 257 -14.23 -0.01 -20.99
N THR A 258 -15.55 0.09 -21.05
CA THR A 258 -16.34 0.74 -20.01
C THR A 258 -16.15 0.04 -18.66
N VAL A 259 -16.38 0.76 -17.56
CA VAL A 259 -16.37 0.20 -16.20
C VAL A 259 -17.30 -1.02 -16.08
N ALA A 260 -18.50 -0.95 -16.67
CA ALA A 260 -19.46 -2.06 -16.69
C ALA A 260 -18.94 -3.33 -17.42
N ASN A 261 -17.95 -3.19 -18.31
CA ASN A 261 -17.32 -4.29 -19.03
C ASN A 261 -15.93 -4.63 -18.46
N GLY A 262 -15.63 -4.16 -17.25
CA GLY A 262 -14.40 -4.43 -16.51
C GLY A 262 -13.16 -3.65 -16.95
N GLY A 263 -13.33 -2.61 -17.78
CA GLY A 263 -12.28 -1.65 -18.09
C GLY A 263 -12.30 -0.45 -17.14
N MET A 264 -11.52 0.57 -17.51
CA MET A 264 -11.42 1.85 -16.78
C MET A 264 -12.17 2.99 -17.49
N GLY A 265 -12.72 2.74 -18.68
CA GLY A 265 -13.42 3.74 -19.49
C GLY A 265 -12.52 4.86 -20.02
N LEU A 266 -11.20 4.65 -20.03
CA LEU A 266 -10.25 5.64 -20.50
C LEU A 266 -10.36 5.83 -22.02
N THR A 267 -10.29 7.09 -22.46
CA THR A 267 -10.36 7.46 -23.88
C THR A 267 -8.97 7.72 -24.46
N GLY A 268 -8.80 7.57 -25.77
CA GLY A 268 -7.52 7.83 -26.46
C GLY A 268 -6.52 6.69 -26.27
N ASN A 269 -5.23 7.01 -26.19
CA ASN A 269 -4.16 6.05 -25.90
C ASN A 269 -3.74 6.22 -24.43
N PRO A 270 -4.21 5.35 -23.51
CA PRO A 270 -3.87 5.48 -22.11
C PRO A 270 -2.35 5.37 -21.92
N THR A 271 -1.84 6.24 -21.07
CA THR A 271 -0.45 6.26 -20.59
C THR A 271 -0.40 5.82 -19.13
N PHE A 272 0.77 5.45 -18.62
CA PHE A 272 0.88 5.09 -17.20
C PHE A 272 0.41 6.20 -16.25
N PRO A 273 0.78 7.50 -16.43
CA PRO A 273 0.21 8.60 -15.64
C PRO A 273 -1.32 8.62 -15.65
N THR A 274 -1.97 8.42 -16.81
CA THR A 274 -3.45 8.45 -16.88
C THR A 274 -4.12 7.29 -16.13
N VAL A 275 -3.47 6.12 -16.04
CA VAL A 275 -3.96 4.98 -15.26
C VAL A 275 -3.84 5.26 -13.76
N ILE A 276 -2.71 5.84 -13.33
CA ILE A 276 -2.47 6.22 -11.94
C ILE A 276 -3.44 7.32 -11.50
N GLU A 277 -3.58 8.37 -12.31
CA GLU A 277 -4.46 9.51 -12.06
C GLU A 277 -5.91 9.06 -11.93
N TRP A 278 -6.36 8.19 -12.84
CA TRP A 278 -7.70 7.61 -12.75
C TRP A 278 -7.93 6.86 -11.44
N LEU A 279 -6.95 6.06 -10.98
CA LEU A 279 -7.06 5.35 -9.70
C LEU A 279 -7.02 6.28 -8.49
N ASN A 280 -6.39 7.45 -8.61
CA ASN A 280 -6.42 8.48 -7.58
C ASN A 280 -7.75 9.27 -7.58
N ASP A 281 -8.35 9.46 -8.75
CA ASP A 281 -9.52 10.31 -8.92
C ASP A 281 -10.84 9.58 -8.73
N VAL A 282 -10.93 8.30 -9.08
CA VAL A 282 -12.16 7.53 -9.02
C VAL A 282 -12.41 6.96 -7.62
N ASP A 283 -13.68 6.93 -7.23
CA ASP A 283 -14.14 6.20 -6.05
C ASP A 283 -14.44 4.74 -6.43
N LEU A 284 -13.54 3.84 -6.07
CA LEU A 284 -13.65 2.41 -6.38
C LEU A 284 -14.80 1.72 -5.63
N ALA A 285 -15.41 2.39 -4.65
CA ALA A 285 -16.50 1.87 -3.85
C ALA A 285 -17.80 2.66 -4.02
N ASP A 286 -18.06 3.22 -5.20
CA ASP A 286 -19.33 3.87 -5.55
C ASP A 286 -20.46 2.88 -5.94
N GLY A 287 -20.15 1.58 -5.96
CA GLY A 287 -21.03 0.49 -6.38
C GLY A 287 -21.08 0.21 -7.88
N ALA A 288 -20.29 0.92 -8.70
CA ALA A 288 -20.20 0.70 -10.15
C ALA A 288 -19.05 -0.24 -10.57
N HIS A 289 -18.10 -0.50 -9.68
CA HIS A 289 -16.86 -1.23 -9.99
C HIS A 289 -16.88 -2.68 -9.53
N GLY A 290 -16.98 -3.61 -10.48
CA GLY A 290 -16.84 -5.04 -10.23
C GLY A 290 -17.82 -5.56 -9.16
N THR A 291 -17.30 -6.12 -8.08
CA THR A 291 -18.08 -6.67 -6.95
C THR A 291 -18.08 -5.78 -5.71
N VAL A 292 -17.47 -4.59 -5.78
CA VAL A 292 -17.37 -3.68 -4.63
C VAL A 292 -18.74 -3.05 -4.36
N PRO A 293 -19.25 -3.12 -3.12
CA PRO A 293 -20.49 -2.44 -2.76
C PRO A 293 -20.31 -0.92 -2.75
N ASN A 294 -21.43 -0.18 -2.77
CA ASN A 294 -21.40 1.25 -2.50
C ASN A 294 -21.08 1.49 -1.02
N LEU A 295 -19.96 2.16 -0.72
CA LEU A 295 -19.48 2.46 0.62
C LEU A 295 -19.40 3.97 0.85
N GLU A 296 -19.50 4.36 2.12
CA GLU A 296 -19.37 5.77 2.47
C GLU A 296 -17.90 6.21 2.40
N GLY A 297 -17.69 7.34 1.71
CA GLY A 297 -16.39 7.97 1.55
C GLY A 297 -15.62 7.44 0.33
N LYS A 298 -14.73 8.29 -0.18
CA LYS A 298 -13.94 7.97 -1.38
C LYS A 298 -12.86 6.94 -1.07
N ILE A 299 -12.95 5.77 -1.71
CA ILE A 299 -11.89 4.75 -1.75
C ILE A 299 -11.16 4.86 -3.07
N ASN A 300 -10.00 5.51 -3.02
CA ASN A 300 -9.10 5.71 -4.15
C ASN A 300 -7.68 5.24 -3.80
N VAL A 301 -6.77 5.29 -4.77
CA VAL A 301 -5.38 4.86 -4.62
C VAL A 301 -4.44 6.06 -4.59
N THR A 302 -3.69 6.22 -3.51
CA THR A 302 -2.57 7.17 -3.44
C THR A 302 -1.25 6.45 -3.69
N SER A 303 -0.45 6.92 -4.63
CA SER A 303 0.73 6.19 -5.11
C SER A 303 2.03 6.93 -4.81
N TYR A 304 2.88 6.32 -3.99
CA TYR A 304 4.26 6.76 -3.74
C TYR A 304 5.20 6.12 -4.76
N PHE A 305 6.17 6.90 -5.24
CA PHE A 305 7.20 6.42 -6.16
C PHE A 305 8.57 6.63 -5.52
N VAL A 306 9.29 5.54 -5.28
CA VAL A 306 10.65 5.53 -4.77
C VAL A 306 11.57 5.18 -5.94
N VAL A 307 12.24 6.19 -6.49
CA VAL A 307 12.88 6.12 -7.81
C VAL A 307 14.39 6.30 -7.67
N GLU A 308 15.15 5.51 -8.41
CA GLU A 308 16.61 5.68 -8.51
C GLU A 308 16.95 7.15 -8.87
N PRO A 309 17.87 7.82 -8.14
CA PRO A 309 18.07 9.27 -8.25
C PRO A 309 18.35 9.80 -9.67
N ASN A 310 19.05 9.05 -10.52
CA ASN A 310 19.33 9.42 -11.91
C ASN A 310 18.12 9.27 -12.83
N TYR A 311 17.06 8.58 -12.39
CA TYR A 311 15.78 8.44 -13.10
C TYR A 311 14.65 9.29 -12.52
N ILE A 312 14.93 10.14 -11.53
CA ILE A 312 14.05 11.24 -11.15
C ILE A 312 14.06 12.26 -12.29
N SER A 313 12.97 12.29 -13.06
CA SER A 313 12.83 13.03 -14.32
C SER A 313 11.40 13.53 -14.47
N THR A 314 11.12 14.32 -15.52
CA THR A 314 9.75 14.78 -15.82
C THR A 314 8.73 13.63 -15.88
N LYS A 315 9.13 12.44 -16.36
CA LYS A 315 8.23 11.28 -16.44
C LYS A 315 7.90 10.71 -15.07
N THR A 316 8.89 10.48 -14.22
CA THR A 316 8.66 9.91 -12.89
C THR A 316 8.03 10.93 -11.93
N ILE A 317 8.30 12.22 -12.13
CA ILE A 317 7.55 13.31 -11.48
C ILE A 317 6.07 13.26 -11.87
N ALA A 318 5.76 13.09 -13.16
CA ALA A 318 4.37 12.94 -13.59
C ALA A 318 3.67 11.72 -12.95
N TYR A 319 4.38 10.63 -12.67
CA TYR A 319 3.82 9.48 -11.96
C TYR A 319 3.43 9.83 -10.51
N ALA A 320 4.32 10.49 -9.77
CA ALA A 320 4.06 10.89 -8.39
C ALA A 320 2.98 11.97 -8.29
N GLN A 321 2.91 12.90 -9.25
CA GLN A 321 1.82 13.89 -9.35
C GLN A 321 0.48 13.21 -9.63
N ALA A 322 0.40 12.33 -10.63
CA ALA A 322 -0.80 11.55 -10.92
C ALA A 322 -1.22 10.67 -9.73
N GLY A 323 -0.26 10.19 -8.93
CA GLY A 323 -0.48 9.40 -7.73
C GLY A 323 -0.88 10.18 -6.48
N GLY A 324 -0.93 11.52 -6.55
CA GLY A 324 -1.28 12.37 -5.42
C GLY A 324 -0.18 12.60 -4.38
N THR A 325 1.08 12.27 -4.67
CA THR A 325 2.22 12.39 -3.72
C THR A 325 3.25 13.44 -4.11
N GLY A 326 3.10 14.07 -5.29
CA GLY A 326 3.92 15.20 -5.73
C GLY A 326 5.22 14.76 -6.41
N THR A 327 6.34 14.73 -5.70
CA THR A 327 7.67 14.41 -6.26
C THR A 327 8.12 13.02 -5.82
N PRO A 328 8.79 12.23 -6.68
CA PRO A 328 9.35 10.95 -6.29
C PRO A 328 10.35 11.07 -5.16
N LEU A 329 10.38 10.06 -4.30
CA LEU A 329 11.36 9.90 -3.24
C LEU A 329 12.59 9.17 -3.78
N PRO A 330 13.81 9.49 -3.35
CA PRO A 330 15.02 8.84 -3.84
C PRO A 330 15.12 7.40 -3.33
N LEU A 331 15.34 6.45 -4.24
CA LEU A 331 15.80 5.10 -3.93
C LEU A 331 17.30 5.14 -3.66
N ASP A 332 17.67 5.57 -2.45
CA ASP A 332 19.06 5.78 -2.08
C ASP A 332 19.82 4.44 -1.96
N SER A 333 21.08 4.43 -2.39
CA SER A 333 21.98 3.28 -2.25
C SER A 333 22.50 3.12 -0.82
N ASP A 334 22.43 4.18 0.00
CA ASP A 334 22.63 4.13 1.44
C ASP A 334 21.40 3.51 2.13
N PRO A 335 21.53 2.32 2.74
CA PRO A 335 20.42 1.65 3.40
C PRO A 335 19.81 2.49 4.53
N GLY A 336 20.60 3.31 5.23
CA GLY A 336 20.13 4.15 6.33
C GLY A 336 19.12 5.19 5.86
N LYS A 337 19.41 5.83 4.73
CA LYS A 337 18.49 6.80 4.12
C LYS A 337 17.25 6.14 3.55
N LEU A 338 17.40 4.97 2.90
CA LEU A 338 16.25 4.23 2.38
C LEU A 338 15.30 3.77 3.52
N ILE A 339 15.85 3.33 4.66
CA ILE A 339 15.06 3.02 5.86
C ILE A 339 14.27 4.26 6.31
N ALA A 340 14.92 5.43 6.39
CA ALA A 340 14.25 6.66 6.80
C ALA A 340 13.11 7.04 5.84
N THR A 341 13.37 7.02 4.53
CA THR A 341 12.35 7.28 3.49
C THR A 341 11.13 6.37 3.65
N LEU A 342 11.33 5.06 3.81
CA LEU A 342 10.22 4.12 3.96
C LEU A 342 9.48 4.27 5.29
N GLN A 343 10.20 4.56 6.38
CA GLN A 343 9.59 4.87 7.66
C GLN A 343 8.70 6.12 7.57
N ASP A 344 9.14 7.14 6.83
CA ASP A 344 8.35 8.36 6.64
C ASP A 344 7.10 8.13 5.78
N ILE A 345 7.18 7.30 4.73
CA ILE A 345 5.99 6.87 3.97
C ILE A 345 4.98 6.19 4.91
N PHE A 346 5.42 5.21 5.71
CA PHE A 346 4.52 4.51 6.62
C PHE A 346 3.96 5.40 7.73
N ARG A 347 4.75 6.35 8.25
CA ARG A 347 4.25 7.36 9.20
C ARG A 347 3.17 8.22 8.58
N GLN A 348 3.35 8.68 7.33
CA GLN A 348 2.32 9.44 6.61
C GLN A 348 1.04 8.61 6.44
N ILE A 349 1.17 7.39 5.93
CA ILE A 349 0.04 6.45 5.74
C ILE A 349 -0.73 6.23 7.04
N LEU A 350 -0.03 5.92 8.13
CA LEU A 350 -0.64 5.68 9.43
C LEU A 350 -1.22 6.95 10.06
N SER A 351 -0.62 8.13 9.80
CA SER A 351 -1.14 9.41 10.30
C SER A 351 -2.45 9.82 9.63
N VAL A 352 -2.61 9.60 8.32
CA VAL A 352 -3.86 9.90 7.62
C VAL A 352 -4.99 9.00 8.15
N SER A 353 -4.67 7.74 8.46
CA SER A 353 -5.61 6.79 9.09
C SER A 353 -5.99 7.15 10.53
N THR A 354 -5.25 8.02 11.23
CA THR A 354 -5.61 8.50 12.58
C THR A 354 -6.30 9.87 12.58
N THR A 355 -6.38 10.60 11.47
CA THR A 355 -7.01 11.94 11.47
C THR A 355 -8.53 11.98 11.69
N PHE A 356 -9.20 10.81 11.79
CA PHE A 356 -10.59 10.70 12.25
C PHE A 356 -10.73 9.94 13.59
N VAL A 357 -9.63 9.67 14.29
CA VAL A 357 -9.63 9.10 15.65
C VAL A 357 -8.70 9.95 16.50
N ALA A 358 -9.25 10.65 17.49
CA ALA A 358 -8.50 11.52 18.40
C ALA A 358 -7.17 10.87 18.83
N ALA A 359 -6.10 11.68 18.83
CA ALA A 359 -4.76 11.26 19.22
C ALA A 359 -4.76 10.74 20.67
N SER A 360 -4.91 9.43 20.86
CA SER A 360 -4.06 8.75 21.83
C SER A 360 -2.82 8.38 21.05
N VAL A 361 -1.70 9.02 21.34
CA VAL A 361 -0.39 8.60 20.85
C VAL A 361 -0.14 7.24 21.48
N PRO A 362 -0.21 6.09 20.77
CA PRO A 362 0.57 4.96 21.25
C PRO A 362 2.00 5.44 21.11
N VAL A 363 2.79 5.35 22.17
CA VAL A 363 4.21 5.69 22.13
C VAL A 363 4.89 4.64 21.24
N ASN A 364 4.76 4.78 19.93
CA ASN A 364 5.51 4.03 18.95
C ASN A 364 6.98 4.38 19.19
N VAL A 365 7.81 3.34 19.21
CA VAL A 365 9.23 3.36 19.58
C VAL A 365 10.06 4.39 18.79
N PHE A 366 9.50 4.95 17.72
CA PHE A 366 10.04 6.06 16.96
C PHE A 366 10.16 7.39 17.73
N ASN A 367 9.52 7.55 18.89
CA ASN A 367 9.68 8.75 19.72
C ASN A 367 10.73 8.58 20.85
N ARG A 368 11.53 7.51 20.83
CA ARG A 368 12.55 7.22 21.86
C ARG A 368 14.01 7.34 21.40
N ALA A 369 14.26 8.00 20.27
CA ALA A 369 15.61 8.22 19.77
C ALA A 369 15.88 9.69 19.43
N GLU A 370 15.48 10.62 20.31
CA GLU A 370 16.00 12.00 20.29
C GLU A 370 15.81 12.70 21.65
N ILE A 371 16.14 12.02 22.75
CA ILE A 371 16.55 12.74 23.97
C ILE A 371 18.07 12.70 23.99
N ILE A 372 18.61 13.67 23.28
CA ILE A 372 20.02 14.03 23.27
C ILE A 372 20.38 14.42 24.71
N ASN A 373 21.48 13.85 25.20
CA ASN A 373 22.13 14.25 26.45
C ASN A 373 22.28 15.77 26.50
N ASN A 374 21.46 16.43 27.31
CA ASN A 374 21.70 17.77 27.82
C ASN A 374 21.05 17.90 29.19
N ILE A 375 21.66 17.24 30.18
CA ILE A 375 21.57 17.66 31.58
C ILE A 375 23.01 17.61 32.11
N TYR A 376 23.43 18.78 32.61
CA TYR A 376 24.75 19.20 33.11
C TYR A 376 25.70 18.14 33.68
#